data_AF-A0A5J9TS20-F1
#
_entry.id   AF-A0A5J9TS20-F1
#
_cell.length_a   1.000
_cell.length_b   1.000
_cell.length_c   1.000
_cell.angle_alpha   90.00
_cell.angle_beta   90.00
_cell.angle_gamma   90.00
#
_symmetry.space_group_name_H-M   'P 1'
#
loop_
_entity.id
_entity.type
_entity.pdbx_description
1 polymer ?
#
loop_
_entity_poly.entity_id
_entity_poly.type
_entity_poly.pdbx_seq_one_letter_code
_entity_poly.pdbx_strand_id
1 'polypeptide(L)'
;MTKDVVVEHGESSKAPLVAPVASGVNRAVSIIDASLALLTAGSSAAAAIVYLAHKGNVRANWFAICQQFDSFCERISGSLIGSFAAMVILIALITLSAFALARRH
;
A
#
# COMPACT_ATOMS: atom_id res chain seq x y z
N MET A 1 17.49 3.55 -13.34
CA MET A 1 17.22 2.27 -12.66
C MET A 1 15.80 2.30 -12.15
N THR A 2 14.87 2.24 -13.09
CA THR A 2 13.43 2.08 -12.90
C THR A 2 13.16 0.72 -13.53
N LYS A 3 13.31 -0.34 -12.72
CA LYS A 3 12.92 -1.69 -13.13
C LYS A 3 11.43 -1.81 -12.83
N ASP A 4 10.65 -1.74 -13.90
CA ASP A 4 9.37 -2.42 -14.10
C ASP A 4 8.48 -2.61 -12.86
N VAL A 5 7.59 -1.63 -12.63
CA VAL A 5 6.20 -2.03 -12.34
C VAL A 5 5.65 -2.46 -13.68
N VAL A 6 5.73 -3.77 -13.91
CA VAL A 6 4.93 -4.45 -14.92
C VAL A 6 3.47 -4.11 -14.64
N VAL A 7 2.96 -3.12 -15.36
CA VAL A 7 1.53 -3.04 -15.68
C VAL A 7 1.37 -3.96 -16.87
N GLU A 8 1.10 -5.24 -16.61
CA GLU A 8 0.61 -6.16 -17.63
C GLU A 8 -0.76 -5.65 -18.09
N HIS A 9 -0.78 -4.78 -19.10
CA HIS A 9 -1.94 -4.60 -19.96
C HIS A 9 -1.70 -5.41 -21.24
N GLY A 10 -1.62 -6.72 -21.05
CA GLY A 10 -1.74 -7.74 -22.09
C GLY A 10 -3.16 -8.31 -22.07
N GLU A 11 -3.95 -7.88 -23.04
CA GLU A 11 -5.32 -8.29 -23.32
C GLU A 11 -5.42 -9.80 -23.64
N SER A 12 -6.10 -10.62 -22.81
CA SER A 12 -6.79 -11.83 -23.32
C SER A 12 -7.76 -12.51 -22.33
N SER A 13 -9.05 -12.34 -22.60
CA SER A 13 -9.97 -13.46 -22.83
C SER A 13 -10.13 -14.54 -21.74
N LYS A 14 -10.90 -14.21 -20.70
CA LYS A 14 -12.03 -15.00 -20.17
C LYS A 14 -12.60 -14.23 -18.98
N ALA A 15 -13.76 -13.60 -19.18
CA ALA A 15 -14.51 -12.98 -18.09
C ALA A 15 -14.78 -14.00 -16.97
N PRO A 16 -14.74 -13.53 -15.73
CA PRO A 16 -15.92 -13.52 -14.89
C PRO A 16 -16.50 -12.11 -15.00
N LEU A 17 -17.80 -12.04 -15.27
CA LEU A 17 -18.59 -10.83 -15.16
C LEU A 17 -18.21 -10.11 -13.84
N VAL A 18 -17.61 -8.94 -13.93
CA VAL A 18 -17.75 -7.94 -12.88
C VAL A 18 -19.22 -7.55 -12.93
N ALA A 19 -20.05 -8.33 -12.24
CA ALA A 19 -21.45 -8.03 -12.03
C ALA A 19 -21.51 -6.60 -11.48
N PRO A 20 -22.41 -5.73 -11.98
CA PRO A 20 -22.55 -4.38 -11.45
C PRO A 20 -23.04 -4.52 -10.01
N VAL A 21 -22.10 -4.53 -9.07
CA VAL A 21 -22.40 -4.56 -7.65
C VAL A 21 -23.14 -3.28 -7.32
N ALA A 22 -24.32 -3.44 -6.73
CA ALA A 22 -25.27 -2.42 -6.32
C ALA A 22 -24.70 -1.00 -6.22
N SER A 23 -25.36 -0.02 -6.85
CA SER A 23 -24.92 1.37 -7.05
C SER A 23 -24.43 2.13 -5.81
N GLY A 24 -24.72 1.64 -4.59
CA GLY A 24 -24.19 2.16 -3.32
C GLY A 24 -22.82 1.59 -2.88
N VAL A 25 -22.50 0.31 -3.18
CA VAL A 25 -21.22 -0.34 -2.82
C VAL A 25 -20.08 0.13 -3.73
N ASN A 26 -20.37 0.42 -5.00
CA ASN A 26 -19.36 0.83 -5.98
C ASN A 26 -18.62 2.13 -5.56
N ARG A 27 -19.31 3.07 -4.90
CA ARG A 27 -18.68 4.32 -4.44
C ARG A 27 -17.75 4.11 -3.25
N ALA A 28 -18.08 3.22 -2.32
CA ALA A 28 -17.21 2.90 -1.20
C ALA A 28 -15.95 2.17 -1.67
N VAL A 29 -16.08 1.23 -2.60
CA VAL A 29 -14.94 0.47 -3.16
C VAL A 29 -13.95 1.41 -3.86
N SER A 30 -14.42 2.37 -4.65
CA SER A 30 -13.54 3.31 -5.36
C SER A 30 -12.75 4.22 -4.42
N ILE A 31 -13.36 4.68 -3.31
CA ILE A 31 -12.67 5.48 -2.30
C ILE A 31 -11.60 4.65 -1.57
N ILE A 32 -11.93 3.40 -1.22
CA ILE A 32 -10.99 2.51 -0.54
C ILE A 32 -9.81 2.17 -1.47
N ASP A 33 -10.06 1.89 -2.75
CA ASP A 33 -9.01 1.65 -3.75
C ASP A 33 -8.06 2.85 -3.88
N ALA A 34 -8.60 4.06 -4.02
CA ALA A 34 -7.79 5.28 -4.08
C ALA A 34 -6.93 5.47 -2.82
N SER A 35 -7.50 5.21 -1.64
CA SER A 35 -6.74 5.28 -0.38
C SER A 35 -5.64 4.21 -0.29
N LEU A 36 -5.89 2.99 -0.76
CA LEU A 36 -4.90 1.91 -0.80
C LEU A 36 -3.73 2.27 -1.72
N ALA A 37 -4.01 2.83 -2.90
CA ALA A 37 -2.99 3.28 -3.83
C ALA A 37 -2.10 4.39 -3.23
N LEU A 38 -2.71 5.38 -2.58
CA LEU A 38 -2.00 6.47 -1.91
C LEU A 38 -1.13 5.97 -0.76
N LEU A 39 -1.67 5.10 0.09
CA LEU A 39 -0.91 4.48 1.18
C LEU A 39 0.28 3.70 0.62
N THR A 40 0.11 2.98 -0.50
CA THR A 40 1.14 2.11 -1.09
C THR A 40 2.29 2.93 -1.65
N ALA A 41 1.96 3.98 -2.40
CA ALA A 41 2.95 4.91 -2.91
C ALA A 41 3.71 5.62 -1.78
N GLY A 42 2.99 6.14 -0.78
CA GLY A 42 3.59 6.84 0.36
C GLY A 42 4.48 5.94 1.22
N SER A 43 4.02 4.73 1.54
CA SER A 43 4.77 3.77 2.37
C SER A 43 6.04 3.28 1.67
N SER A 44 6.01 3.11 0.35
CA SER A 44 7.19 2.74 -0.44
C SER A 44 8.27 3.84 -0.40
N ALA A 45 7.86 5.10 -0.57
CA ALA A 45 8.77 6.23 -0.43
C ALA A 45 9.34 6.33 0.99
N ALA A 46 8.49 6.20 2.01
CA ALA A 46 8.92 6.23 3.40
C ALA A 46 9.90 5.10 3.73
N ALA A 47 9.67 3.88 3.23
CA ALA A 47 10.54 2.73 3.43
C ALA A 47 11.94 2.97 2.85
N ALA A 48 12.04 3.59 1.67
CA ALA A 48 13.31 3.96 1.06
C ALA A 48 14.09 4.97 1.93
N ILE A 49 13.39 5.97 2.50
CA ILE A 49 14.01 6.96 3.38
C ILE A 49 14.45 6.32 4.71
N VAL A 50 13.64 5.45 5.32
CA VAL A 50 14.02 4.73 6.55
C VAL A 50 15.22 3.81 6.30
N TYR A 51 15.28 3.14 5.15
CA TYR A 51 16.43 2.34 4.75
C TYR A 51 17.71 3.18 4.68
N LEU A 52 17.64 4.35 4.04
CA LEU A 52 18.75 5.31 4.01
C LEU A 52 19.10 5.85 5.40
N ALA A 53 18.11 6.07 6.26
CA ALA A 53 18.34 6.56 7.62
C ALA A 53 19.05 5.55 8.52
N HIS A 54 18.87 4.24 8.27
CA HIS A 54 19.49 3.17 9.05
C HIS A 54 20.85 2.72 8.49
N LYS A 55 21.00 2.66 7.16
CA LYS A 55 22.26 2.23 6.51
C LYS A 55 23.20 3.39 6.18
N GLY A 56 22.66 4.57 5.88
CA GLY A 56 23.42 5.67 5.27
C GLY A 56 23.91 5.34 3.86
N ASN A 57 24.39 6.36 3.14
CA ASN A 57 25.08 6.18 1.87
C ASN A 57 26.13 7.28 1.67
N VAL A 58 27.40 6.92 1.85
CA VAL A 58 28.55 7.85 1.74
C VAL A 58 28.69 8.49 0.36
N ARG A 59 28.31 7.76 -0.71
CA ARG A 59 28.37 8.30 -2.09
C ARG A 59 27.36 9.42 -2.36
N ALA A 60 26.27 9.46 -1.59
CA ALA A 60 25.27 10.53 -1.65
C ALA A 60 25.40 11.52 -0.47
N ASN A 61 26.49 11.43 0.31
CA ASN A 61 26.69 12.20 1.55
C ASN A 61 25.53 12.05 2.56
N TRP A 62 24.81 10.93 2.52
CA TRP A 62 23.69 10.69 3.42
C TRP A 62 24.17 9.92 4.65
N PHE A 63 24.12 10.55 5.84
CA PHE A 63 24.51 9.91 7.09
C PHE A 63 23.35 9.11 7.72
N ALA A 64 23.66 8.07 8.49
CA ALA A 64 22.66 7.28 9.21
C ALA A 64 22.09 8.07 10.40
N ILE A 65 21.03 8.84 10.16
CA ILE A 65 20.41 9.72 11.16
C ILE A 65 19.84 8.92 12.34
N CYS A 66 19.40 7.69 12.11
CA CYS A 66 18.84 6.83 13.16
C CYS A 66 19.85 6.46 14.25
N GLN A 67 21.16 6.46 13.95
CA GLN A 67 22.20 6.19 14.96
C GLN A 67 22.34 7.32 16.00
N GLN A 68 21.99 8.56 15.62
CA GLN A 68 22.08 9.72 16.51
C GLN A 68 20.76 9.96 17.27
N PHE A 69 19.62 9.54 16.70
CA PHE A 69 18.28 9.79 17.24
C PHE A 69 17.43 8.51 17.25
N ASP A 70 17.83 7.57 18.10
CA ASP A 70 17.22 6.24 18.21
C ASP A 70 15.70 6.32 18.50
N SER A 71 15.31 7.17 19.45
CA SER A 71 13.91 7.36 19.87
C SER A 71 12.99 7.98 18.79
N PHE A 72 13.55 8.79 17.88
CA PHE A 72 12.79 9.31 16.74
C PHE A 72 12.62 8.25 15.66
N CYS A 73 13.65 7.43 15.43
CA CYS A 73 13.63 6.38 14.43
C CYS A 73 12.64 5.27 14.80
N GLU A 74 12.53 4.93 16.10
CA GLU A 74 11.55 3.96 16.61
C GLU A 74 10.11 4.43 16.34
N ARG A 75 9.82 5.71 16.61
CA ARG A 75 8.49 6.31 16.35
C ARG A 75 8.12 6.32 14.87
N ILE A 76 9.04 6.73 13.99
CA ILE A 76 8.79 6.75 12.54
C ILE A 76 8.60 5.34 12.00
N SER A 77 9.43 4.39 12.44
CA SER A 77 9.30 2.98 12.06
C SER A 77 7.97 2.40 12.54
N GLY A 78 7.54 2.71 13.76
CA GLY A 78 6.24 2.32 14.30
C GLY A 78 5.08 2.86 13.46
N SER A 79 5.13 4.13 13.05
CA SER A 79 4.12 4.71 12.15
C SER A 79 4.09 4.02 10.79
N LEU A 80 5.26 3.68 10.25
CA LEU A 80 5.41 3.05 8.95
C LEU A 80 4.83 1.63 8.95
N ILE A 81 5.10 0.86 10.01
CA ILE A 81 4.49 -0.45 10.25
C ILE A 81 2.96 -0.33 10.39
N GLY A 82 2.48 0.71 11.08
CA GLY A 82 1.05 1.02 11.17
C GLY A 82 0.40 1.26 9.80
N SER A 83 1.07 1.96 8.89
CA SER A 83 0.58 2.17 7.52
C SER A 83 0.49 0.87 6.72
N PHE A 84 1.46 -0.03 6.85
CA PHE A 84 1.39 -1.37 6.23
C PHE A 84 0.27 -2.22 6.84
N ALA A 85 0.08 -2.20 8.16
CA ALA A 85 -1.01 -2.89 8.80
C ALA A 85 -2.38 -2.38 8.32
N ALA A 86 -2.53 -1.06 8.16
CA ALA A 86 -3.74 -0.45 7.62
C ALA A 86 -4.06 -0.94 6.19
N MET A 87 -3.07 -1.08 5.30
CA MET A 87 -3.31 -1.66 3.97
C MET A 87 -3.90 -3.07 4.05
N VAL A 88 -3.30 -3.93 4.87
CA VAL A 88 -3.75 -5.32 5.02
C VAL A 88 -5.18 -5.36 5.53
N ILE A 89 -5.51 -4.52 6.52
CA ILE A 89 -6.87 -4.40 7.05
C ILE A 89 -7.85 -3.92 5.97
N LEU A 90 -7.49 -2.90 5.17
CA LEU A 90 -8.34 -2.43 4.09
C LEU A 90 -8.62 -3.52 3.06
N ILE A 91 -7.60 -4.29 2.65
CA ILE A 91 -7.76 -5.42 1.72
C ILE A 91 -8.68 -6.50 2.33
N ALA A 92 -8.49 -6.83 3.61
CA ALA A 92 -9.34 -7.78 4.31
C ALA A 92 -10.80 -7.29 4.37
N LEU A 93 -11.03 -6.01 4.63
CA LEU A 93 -12.38 -5.42 4.65
C LEU A 93 -13.05 -5.46 3.27
N ILE A 94 -12.31 -5.19 2.19
CA ILE A 94 -12.84 -5.26 0.81
C ILE A 94 -13.22 -6.69 0.47
N THR A 95 -12.35 -7.65 0.76
CA THR A 95 -12.61 -9.07 0.48
C THR A 95 -13.80 -9.58 1.30
N LEU A 96 -13.84 -9.31 2.61
CA LEU A 96 -14.97 -9.68 3.46
C LEU A 96 -16.29 -9.04 3.00
N SER A 97 -16.26 -7.78 2.55
CA SER A 97 -17.42 -7.11 1.97
C SER A 97 -17.91 -7.81 0.70
N ALA A 98 -16.99 -8.15 -0.21
CA ALA A 98 -17.30 -8.90 -1.43
C ALA A 98 -17.88 -10.29 -1.12
N PHE A 99 -17.28 -11.03 -0.19
CA PHE A 99 -17.79 -12.33 0.26
C PHE A 99 -19.16 -12.23 0.95
N ALA A 100 -19.37 -11.21 1.79
CA ALA A 100 -20.63 -10.99 2.47
C ALA A 100 -21.75 -10.66 1.47
N LEU A 101 -21.46 -9.90 0.41
CA LEU A 101 -22.40 -9.66 -0.68
C LEU A 101 -22.66 -10.92 -1.52
N ALA A 102 -21.61 -11.66 -1.87
CA ALA A 102 -21.73 -12.91 -2.62
C ALA A 102 -22.53 -13.98 -1.86
N ARG A 103 -22.58 -13.94 -0.52
CA ARG A 103 -23.42 -14.83 0.30
C ARG A 103 -24.88 -14.38 0.44
N ARG A 104 -25.22 -13.13 0.09
CA ARG A 104 -26.62 -12.65 0.12
C ARG A 104 -27.36 -12.88 -1.20
N HIS A 105 -26.63 -13.18 -2.28
CA HIS A 105 -27.16 -13.64 -3.56
C HIS A 105 -27.03 -15.16 -3.67
#